data_AF-W6S084-F1
#
_entry.id   AF-W6S084-F1
#
_cell.length_a   1.000
_cell.length_b   1.000
_cell.length_c   1.000
_cell.angle_alpha   90.00
_cell.angle_beta   90.00
_cell.angle_gamma   90.00
#
_symmetry.space_group_name_H-M   'P 1'
#
loop_
_entity.id
_entity.type
_entity.pdbx_description
1 polymer ?
#
loop_
_entity_poly.entity_id
_entity_poly.type
_entity_poly.pdbx_seq_one_letter_code
_entity_poly.pdbx_strand_id
1 'polypeptide(L)' 'MDYKIADITKKDCEAITDAEKLMKEKTGKDFVLIAWEKN' A
#
# COMPACT_ATOMS: atom_id res chain seq x y z
N MET A 1 -17.04 -13.63 2.98
CA MET A 1 -16.45 -12.40 2.43
C MET A 1 -15.22 -12.84 1.69
N ASP A 2 -15.32 -12.92 0.37
CA ASP A 2 -14.18 -13.29 -0.46
C ASP A 2 -13.36 -12.05 -0.75
N TYR A 3 -12.10 -12.08 -0.31
CA TYR A 3 -11.11 -11.05 -0.59
C TYR A 3 -10.09 -11.62 -1.56
N LYS A 4 -9.64 -10.80 -2.50
CA LYS A 4 -8.50 -11.14 -3.37
C LYS A 4 -7.40 -10.11 -3.22
N ILE A 5 -6.20 -10.49 -3.62
CA ILE A 5 -5.11 -9.54 -3.83
C ILE A 5 -5.62 -8.51 -4.83
N ALA A 6 -5.54 -7.23 -4.46
CA ALA A 6 -6.02 -6.16 -5.33
C ALA A 6 -5.20 -6.15 -6.63
N ASP A 7 -5.89 -6.04 -7.76
CA ASP A 7 -5.24 -5.77 -9.04
C ASP A 7 -4.79 -4.30 -9.07
N ILE A 8 -3.55 -4.06 -8.63
CA ILE A 8 -2.99 -2.72 -8.47
C ILE A 8 -2.36 -2.23 -9.77
N THR A 9 -2.70 -1.00 -10.16
CA THR A 9 -2.05 -0.36 -11.30
C THR A 9 -0.70 0.22 -10.89
N LYS A 10 0.13 0.57 -11.88
CA LYS A 10 1.41 1.27 -11.62
C LYS A 10 1.23 2.56 -10.80
N LYS A 11 0.15 3.30 -11.05
CA LYS A 11 -0.15 4.54 -10.33
C LYS A 11 -0.47 4.28 -8.86
N ASP A 12 -1.15 3.16 -8.58
CA ASP A 12 -1.45 2.75 -7.19
C ASP A 12 -0.17 2.34 -6.47
N CYS A 13 0.74 1.62 -7.13
CA CYS A 13 2.07 1.31 -6.58
C CYS A 13 2.86 2.57 -6.22
N GLU A 14 2.86 3.58 -7.09
CA GLU A 14 3.53 4.86 -6.83
C GLU A 14 2.93 5.56 -5.60
N ALA A 15 1.59 5.65 -5.53
CA ALA A 15 0.90 6.25 -4.38
C ALA A 15 1.14 5.50 -3.06
N ILE A 16 1.17 4.17 -3.10
CA ILE A 16 1.48 3.31 -1.94
C ILE A 16 2.92 3.57 -1.49
N THR A 17 3.87 3.60 -2.42
CA THR A 17 5.29 3.84 -2.12
C THR A 17 5.51 5.21 -1.46
N ASP A 18 4.84 6.25 -1.96
CA ASP A 18 4.89 7.59 -1.37
C ASP A 18 4.32 7.60 0.06
N ALA A 19 3.25 6.85 0.31
CA ALA A 19 2.69 6.70 1.65
C ALA A 19 3.63 5.98 2.62
N GLU A 20 4.29 4.90 2.18
CA GLU A 20 5.30 4.18 2.99
C GLU A 20 6.46 5.11 3.35
N LYS A 21 6.94 5.88 2.37
CA LYS A 21 8.02 6.85 2.59
C LYS A 21 7.62 7.92 3.58
N LEU A 22 6.42 8.49 3.45
CA LEU A 22 5.91 9.50 4.38
C LEU A 22 5.81 8.95 5.81
N MET A 23 5.31 7.71 5.98
CA MET A 23 5.22 7.08 7.29
C MET A 23 6.60 6.86 7.90
N LYS A 24 7.58 6.44 7.09
CA LYS A 24 8.97 6.30 7.53
C LYS A 24 9.57 7.63 7.97
N GLU A 25 9.38 8.69 7.20
CA GLU A 25 9.86 10.04 7.55
C GLU A 25 9.27 10.56 8.86
N LYS A 26 7.99 10.27 9.13
CA LYS A 26 7.30 10.75 10.35
C LYS A 26 7.58 9.92 11.60
N THR A 27 7.83 8.63 11.44
CA THR A 27 7.86 7.70 12.58
C THR A 27 9.23 7.03 12.78
N GLY A 28 10.12 7.10 11.79
CA GLY A 28 11.40 6.38 11.77
C GLY A 28 11.29 4.88 11.54
N LYS A 29 10.09 4.35 11.21
CA LYS A 29 9.83 2.91 11.07
C LYS A 29 9.49 2.56 9.62
N ASP A 30 9.87 1.35 9.22
CA ASP A 30 9.48 0.79 7.93
C ASP A 30 8.06 0.18 8.03
N PHE A 31 7.20 0.56 7.07
CA PHE A 31 5.85 0.03 6.94
C PHE A 31 5.74 -0.72 5.62
N VAL A 32 4.93 -1.78 5.61
CA VAL A 32 4.56 -2.51 4.40
C VAL A 32 3.05 -2.45 4.25
N LEU A 33 2.58 -1.90 3.14
CA LEU A 33 1.16 -1.82 2.79
C LEU A 33 0.77 -3.01 1.91
N ILE A 34 -0.28 -3.73 2.31
CA ILE A 34 -0.82 -4.87 1.54
C ILE A 34 -2.21 -4.51 1.04
N ALA A 35 -2.40 -4.48 -0.27
CA ALA A 35 -3.66 -4.13 -0.92
C ALA A 35 -4.55 -5.38 -1.10
N TRP A 36 -5.74 -5.33 -0.51
CA TRP A 36 -6.81 -6.33 -0.66
C TRP A 36 -8.08 -5.64 -1.15
N GLU A 37 -8.80 -6.26 -2.08
CA GLU A 37 -10.11 -5.81 -2.53
C GLU A 37 -11.17 -6.88 -2.26
N LYS A 38 -12.42 -6.45 -2.11
CA LYS A 38 -13.56 -7.37 -2.06
C LYS A 38 -13.84 -7.85 -3.48
N ASN A 39 -14.16 -9.14 -3.62
CA ASN A 39 -14.77 -9.67 -4.84
C ASN A 39 -16.12 -9.02 -5.13
#